data_AF-A0A336M2L8-F1
#
_entry.id   AF-A0A336M2L8-F1
#
_cell.length_a   1.000
_cell.length_b   1.000
_cell.length_c   1.000
_cell.angle_alpha   90.00
_cell.angle_beta   90.00
_cell.angle_gamma   90.00
#
_symmetry.space_group_name_H-M   'P 1'
#
loop_
_entity.id
_entity.type
_entity.pdbx_description
1 polymer ?
#
loop_
_entity_poly.entity_id
_entity_poly.type
_entity_poly.pdbx_seq_one_letter_code
_entity_poly.pdbx_strand_id
1 'polypeptide(L)'
;MVQQARYEFITEVNKLEKSVEEKFATKGMKWYFIQPYTPHYGGLWEANVKQVKFHLKRIVGDEKLSYEQFNTMLVKIEGILNSRPLCPQKSEKNVLTPAHFLFQRSLLSPPINPKYIPKSSLEQKYEEIQKKAESFWDSWHKDVLHLWGRRSKWNVVHKNIKIGDLVLVKGLQTKMQRRPLGVVEQAKTNQDENSHSTHDD
;
A
#
# COMPACT_ATOMS: atom_id res chain seq x y z
N MET A 1 -42.11 -15.32 -3.25
CA MET A 1 -41.26 -15.14 -2.05
C MET A 1 -39.88 -14.56 -2.36
N VAL A 2 -39.09 -15.14 -3.29
CA VAL A 2 -37.72 -14.66 -3.61
C VAL A 2 -37.67 -13.25 -4.24
N GLN A 3 -38.62 -12.91 -5.12
CA GLN A 3 -38.65 -11.57 -5.73
C GLN A 3 -38.99 -10.45 -4.73
N GLN A 4 -39.88 -10.73 -3.78
CA GLN A 4 -40.27 -9.80 -2.73
C GLN A 4 -39.08 -9.49 -1.80
N ALA A 5 -38.38 -10.52 -1.33
CA ALA A 5 -37.18 -10.37 -0.50
C ALA A 5 -36.05 -9.61 -1.22
N ARG A 6 -35.89 -9.81 -2.54
CA ARG A 6 -34.93 -9.06 -3.35
C ARG A 6 -35.29 -7.57 -3.43
N TYR A 7 -36.57 -7.25 -3.61
CA TYR A 7 -37.05 -5.87 -3.67
C TYR A 7 -36.89 -5.14 -2.34
N GLU A 8 -37.23 -5.80 -1.24
CA GLU A 8 -37.03 -5.29 0.12
C GLU A 8 -35.56 -5.02 0.40
N PHE A 9 -34.67 -5.96 0.04
CA PHE A 9 -33.23 -5.78 0.20
C PHE A 9 -32.69 -4.56 -0.56
N ILE A 10 -33.05 -4.40 -1.85
CA ILE A 10 -32.62 -3.25 -2.66
C ILE A 10 -33.14 -1.94 -2.07
N THR A 11 -34.39 -1.93 -1.60
CA THR A 11 -35.00 -0.75 -0.99
C THR A 11 -34.27 -0.32 0.28
N GLU A 12 -33.91 -1.27 1.14
CA GLU A 12 -33.13 -0.98 2.36
C GLU A 12 -31.70 -0.53 2.06
N VAL A 13 -31.04 -1.14 1.06
CA VAL A 13 -29.72 -0.67 0.60
C VAL A 13 -29.81 0.78 0.14
N ASN A 14 -30.76 1.13 -0.74
CA ASN A 14 -30.91 2.50 -1.24
C ASN A 14 -31.17 3.52 -0.11
N LYS A 15 -31.92 3.15 0.93
CA LYS A 15 -32.13 4.01 2.11
C LYS A 15 -30.82 4.25 2.87
N LEU A 16 -30.03 3.19 3.06
CA LEU A 16 -28.71 3.29 3.69
C LEU A 16 -27.77 4.16 2.85
N GLU A 17 -27.75 3.97 1.53
CA GLU A 17 -26.91 4.75 0.62
C GLU A 17 -27.21 6.25 0.76
N LYS A 18 -28.49 6.62 0.68
CA LYS A 18 -28.92 8.02 0.83
C LYS A 18 -28.57 8.59 2.21
N SER A 19 -28.79 7.84 3.28
CA SER A 19 -28.46 8.29 4.64
C SER A 19 -26.95 8.54 4.82
N VAL A 20 -26.12 7.69 4.23
CA VAL A 20 -24.66 7.82 4.26
C VAL A 20 -24.21 9.02 3.44
N GLU A 21 -24.74 9.19 2.24
CA GLU A 21 -24.46 10.33 1.36
C GLU A 21 -24.82 11.66 2.05
N GLU A 22 -26.00 11.78 2.64
CA GLU A 22 -26.42 12.99 3.37
C GLU A 22 -25.47 13.32 4.52
N LYS A 23 -25.08 12.32 5.32
CA LYS A 23 -24.13 12.51 6.43
C LYS A 23 -22.77 13.01 5.94
N PHE A 24 -22.25 12.45 4.85
CA PHE A 24 -20.93 12.83 4.35
C PHE A 24 -20.95 14.11 3.50
N ALA A 25 -22.07 14.42 2.84
CA ALA A 25 -22.27 15.67 2.11
C ALA A 25 -22.17 16.90 3.02
N THR A 26 -22.66 16.82 4.26
CA THR A 26 -22.49 17.91 5.26
C THR A 26 -21.03 18.22 5.58
N LYS A 27 -20.12 17.28 5.30
CA LYS A 27 -18.67 17.40 5.50
C LYS A 27 -17.92 17.69 4.19
N GLY A 28 -18.63 18.01 3.11
CA GLY A 28 -18.05 18.23 1.78
C GLY A 28 -17.47 16.97 1.14
N MET A 29 -17.83 15.78 1.64
CA MET A 29 -17.34 14.50 1.13
C MET A 29 -18.39 13.86 0.22
N LYS A 30 -17.93 13.36 -0.94
CA LYS A 30 -18.76 12.55 -1.83
C LYS A 30 -18.50 11.07 -1.54
N TRP A 31 -19.55 10.35 -1.20
CA TRP A 31 -19.50 8.93 -0.97
C TRP A 31 -19.79 8.17 -2.27
N TYR A 32 -19.14 7.02 -2.45
CA TYR A 32 -19.35 6.14 -3.61
C TYR A 32 -19.46 4.70 -3.15
N PHE A 33 -20.54 4.02 -3.54
CA PHE A 33 -20.68 2.58 -3.35
C PHE A 33 -20.03 1.82 -4.51
N ILE A 34 -19.48 0.65 -4.21
CA ILE A 34 -18.98 -0.26 -5.24
C ILE A 34 -20.19 -0.90 -5.91
N GLN A 35 -20.13 -1.01 -7.24
CA GLN A 35 -21.21 -1.66 -7.97
C GLN A 35 -21.41 -3.11 -7.50
N PRO A 36 -22.65 -3.60 -7.40
CA PRO A 36 -22.91 -5.00 -7.14
C PRO A 36 -22.15 -5.88 -8.15
N TYR A 37 -21.62 -7.02 -7.69
CA TYR A 37 -20.88 -7.99 -8.52
C TYR A 37 -19.53 -7.49 -9.08
N THR A 38 -18.96 -6.41 -8.55
CA THR A 38 -17.62 -5.95 -8.94
C THR A 38 -16.58 -6.06 -7.81
N PRO A 39 -16.34 -7.28 -7.26
CA PRO A 39 -15.45 -7.48 -6.10
C PRO A 39 -14.01 -7.03 -6.36
N HIS A 40 -13.59 -6.97 -7.63
CA HIS A 40 -12.26 -6.50 -8.02
C HIS A 40 -12.00 -5.03 -7.69
N TYR A 41 -13.05 -4.19 -7.58
CA TYR A 41 -12.87 -2.80 -7.13
C TYR A 41 -12.33 -2.74 -5.70
N GLY A 42 -12.52 -3.79 -4.90
CA GLY A 42 -12.10 -3.87 -3.51
C GLY A 42 -10.78 -4.51 -3.19
N GLY A 43 -10.06 -4.99 -4.19
CA GLY A 43 -8.83 -5.74 -3.96
C GLY A 43 -7.80 -4.98 -3.10
N LEU A 44 -7.70 -3.65 -3.23
CA LEU A 44 -6.71 -2.88 -2.48
C LEU A 44 -7.01 -2.79 -0.98
N TRP A 45 -8.24 -2.44 -0.57
CA TRP A 45 -8.58 -2.38 0.84
C TRP A 45 -8.73 -3.79 1.44
N GLU A 46 -9.23 -4.75 0.68
CA GLU A 46 -9.28 -6.16 1.12
C GLU A 46 -7.88 -6.72 1.37
N ALA A 47 -6.90 -6.39 0.51
CA ALA A 47 -5.51 -6.76 0.74
C ALA A 47 -4.93 -6.12 2.01
N ASN A 48 -5.28 -4.86 2.31
CA ASN A 48 -4.89 -4.22 3.56
C ASN A 48 -5.57 -4.87 4.78
N VAL A 49 -6.88 -5.17 4.70
CA VAL A 49 -7.62 -5.89 5.76
C VAL A 49 -7.01 -7.28 6.00
N LYS A 50 -6.63 -7.98 4.93
CA LYS A 50 -5.95 -9.28 5.01
C LYS A 50 -4.62 -9.16 5.75
N GLN A 51 -3.82 -8.12 5.46
CA GLN A 51 -2.55 -7.88 6.17
C GLN A 51 -2.75 -7.58 7.65
N VAL A 52 -3.74 -6.75 8.00
CA VAL A 52 -4.07 -6.45 9.41
C VAL A 52 -4.44 -7.74 10.14
N LYS A 53 -5.39 -8.53 9.60
CA LYS A 53 -5.81 -9.80 10.19
C LYS A 53 -4.66 -10.79 10.33
N PHE A 54 -3.81 -10.87 9.31
CA PHE A 54 -2.63 -11.74 9.32
C PHE A 54 -1.68 -11.40 10.48
N HIS A 55 -1.33 -10.12 10.64
CA HIS A 55 -0.45 -9.69 11.73
C HIS A 55 -1.11 -9.84 13.10
N LEU A 56 -2.39 -9.51 13.21
CA LEU A 56 -3.16 -9.63 14.45
C LEU A 56 -3.19 -11.08 14.93
N LYS A 57 -3.55 -12.04 14.06
CA LYS A 57 -3.59 -13.47 14.40
C LYS A 57 -2.23 -13.99 14.84
N ARG A 58 -1.14 -13.55 14.19
CA ARG A 58 0.21 -14.03 14.52
C ARG A 58 0.73 -13.48 15.85
N ILE A 59 0.35 -12.26 16.21
CA ILE A 59 0.85 -11.61 17.44
C ILE A 59 -0.01 -11.99 18.65
N VAL A 60 -1.33 -12.00 18.49
CA VAL A 60 -2.28 -12.25 19.59
C VAL A 60 -2.54 -13.74 19.80
N GLY A 61 -2.51 -14.54 18.72
CA GLY A 61 -2.85 -15.96 18.79
C GLY A 61 -4.25 -16.17 19.36
N ASP A 62 -4.34 -17.00 20.41
CA ASP A 62 -5.58 -17.33 21.11
C ASP A 62 -5.76 -16.54 22.43
N GLU A 63 -4.92 -15.53 22.68
CA GLU A 63 -4.99 -14.70 23.89
C GLU A 63 -6.23 -13.78 23.88
N LYS A 64 -6.92 -13.68 25.02
CA LYS A 64 -8.03 -12.75 25.21
C LYS A 64 -7.50 -11.40 25.67
N LEU A 65 -7.50 -10.43 24.76
CA LEU A 65 -7.12 -9.06 25.07
C LEU A 65 -8.31 -8.26 25.63
N SER A 66 -8.01 -7.35 26.57
CA SER A 66 -8.95 -6.28 26.91
C SER A 66 -9.14 -5.33 25.72
N TYR A 67 -10.19 -4.52 25.75
CA TYR A 67 -10.45 -3.52 24.70
C TYR A 67 -9.24 -2.59 24.48
N GLU A 68 -8.65 -2.08 25.56
CA GLU A 68 -7.50 -1.17 25.48
C GLU A 68 -6.25 -1.85 24.90
N GLN A 69 -6.02 -3.10 25.28
CA GLN A 69 -4.92 -3.90 24.73
C GLN A 69 -5.13 -4.16 23.23
N PHE A 70 -6.35 -4.52 22.84
CA PHE A 70 -6.70 -4.75 21.44
C PHE A 70 -6.55 -3.50 20.59
N ASN A 71 -7.07 -2.36 21.07
CA ASN A 71 -6.95 -1.08 20.39
C ASN A 71 -5.49 -0.67 20.23
N THR A 72 -4.68 -0.80 21.28
CA THR A 72 -3.25 -0.54 21.23
C THR A 72 -2.54 -1.44 20.21
N MET A 73 -2.93 -2.71 20.12
CA MET A 73 -2.39 -3.63 19.13
C MET A 73 -2.74 -3.25 17.70
N LEU A 74 -3.97 -2.81 17.45
CA LEU A 74 -4.37 -2.30 16.14
C LEU A 74 -3.57 -1.05 15.74
N VAL A 75 -3.39 -0.09 16.63
CA VAL A 75 -2.59 1.12 16.38
C VAL A 75 -1.13 0.76 16.06
N LYS A 76 -0.55 -0.23 16.76
CA LYS A 76 0.81 -0.72 16.46
C LYS A 76 0.88 -1.37 15.08
N ILE A 77 -0.09 -2.21 14.72
CA ILE A 77 -0.15 -2.86 13.41
C ILE A 77 -0.31 -1.81 12.30
N GLU A 78 -1.18 -0.82 12.49
CA GLU A 78 -1.35 0.31 11.58
C GLU A 78 -0.03 1.03 11.35
N GLY A 79 0.68 1.41 12.43
CA GLY A 79 1.98 2.07 12.33
C GLY A 79 3.01 1.27 11.54
N ILE A 80 3.04 -0.05 11.72
CA ILE A 80 3.91 -0.96 10.96
C ILE A 80 3.54 -0.97 9.48
N LEU A 81 2.25 -1.15 9.18
CA LEU A 81 1.76 -1.19 7.80
C LEU A 81 1.99 0.14 7.08
N ASN A 82 1.85 1.27 7.78
CA ASN A 82 2.08 2.60 7.20
C ASN A 82 3.57 2.95 7.09
N SER A 83 4.44 2.28 7.84
CA SER A 83 5.91 2.45 7.76
C SER A 83 6.57 1.48 6.76
N ARG A 84 5.81 0.60 6.11
CA ARG A 84 6.36 -0.38 5.17
C ARG A 84 7.00 0.30 3.94
N PRO A 85 8.18 -0.12 3.48
CA PRO A 85 8.76 0.42 2.24
C PRO A 85 7.94 -0.01 1.03
N LEU A 86 7.66 0.94 0.13
CA LEU A 86 7.03 0.75 -1.17
C LEU A 86 8.07 0.71 -2.28
N CYS A 87 8.93 1.72 -2.33
CA CYS A 87 10.02 1.81 -3.30
C CYS A 87 11.18 2.67 -2.77
N PRO A 88 12.41 2.45 -3.26
CA PRO A 88 13.54 3.32 -2.96
C PRO A 88 13.36 4.70 -3.59
N GLN A 89 13.76 5.75 -2.88
CA GLN A 89 13.79 7.11 -3.43
C GLN A 89 15.05 7.28 -4.28
N LYS A 90 14.92 7.80 -5.51
CA LYS A 90 16.03 7.87 -6.48
C LYS A 90 17.25 8.67 -6.03
N SER A 91 17.08 9.64 -5.13
CA SER A 91 18.11 10.62 -4.76
C SER A 91 18.72 10.42 -3.38
N GLU A 92 18.16 9.54 -2.54
CA GLU A 92 18.54 9.41 -1.14
C GLU A 92 18.57 7.93 -0.71
N LYS A 93 19.32 7.61 0.35
CA LYS A 93 19.29 6.28 1.02
C LYS A 93 17.96 6.01 1.75
N ASN A 94 16.88 6.65 1.34
CA ASN A 94 15.56 6.63 1.96
C ASN A 94 14.56 5.83 1.12
N VAL A 95 13.52 5.33 1.78
CA VAL A 95 12.44 4.53 1.17
C VAL A 95 11.13 5.28 1.29
N LEU A 96 10.36 5.31 0.20
CA LEU A 96 8.98 5.78 0.23
C LEU A 96 8.12 4.75 0.98
N THR A 97 7.21 5.22 1.81
CA THR A 97 6.29 4.40 2.62
C THR A 97 4.88 4.98 2.51
N PRO A 98 3.81 4.21 2.82
CA PRO A 98 2.45 4.77 2.82
C PRO A 98 2.30 6.00 3.71
N ALA A 99 3.03 6.07 4.84
CA ALA A 99 3.04 7.22 5.72
C ALA A 99 3.49 8.51 5.03
N HIS A 100 4.39 8.45 4.05
CA HIS A 100 4.78 9.63 3.28
C HIS A 100 3.62 10.19 2.45
N PHE A 101 2.66 9.37 2.06
CA PHE A 101 1.46 9.85 1.35
C PHE A 101 0.38 10.34 2.33
N LEU A 102 0.18 9.62 3.44
CA LEU A 102 -0.87 9.94 4.42
C LEU A 102 -0.52 11.12 5.32
N PHE A 103 0.75 11.21 5.75
CA PHE A 103 1.22 12.18 6.74
C PHE A 103 2.30 13.11 6.19
N GLN A 104 2.69 12.97 4.91
CA GLN A 104 3.78 13.71 4.29
C GLN A 104 5.14 13.54 4.99
N ARG A 105 5.29 12.48 5.79
CA ARG A 105 6.49 12.17 6.56
C ARG A 105 6.58 10.70 6.92
N SER A 106 7.75 10.25 7.32
CA SER A 106 7.92 8.95 7.97
C SER A 106 7.31 8.95 9.37
N LEU A 107 6.57 7.90 9.73
CA LEU A 107 6.09 7.71 11.11
C LEU A 107 7.22 7.47 12.12
N LEU A 108 8.42 7.14 11.63
CA LEU A 108 9.62 6.97 12.45
C LEU A 108 10.36 8.30 12.68
N SER A 109 9.92 9.40 12.04
CA SER A 109 10.50 10.72 12.28
C SER A 109 10.02 11.28 13.63
N PRO A 110 10.83 12.11 14.31
CA PRO A 110 10.38 12.88 15.47
C PRO A 110 9.07 13.63 15.17
N PRO A 111 8.21 13.85 16.18
CA PRO A 111 6.99 14.64 16.01
C PRO A 111 7.36 16.06 15.56
N ILE A 112 6.65 16.57 14.55
CA ILE A 112 6.84 17.94 14.07
C ILE A 112 6.44 18.89 15.20
N ASN A 113 7.36 19.78 15.59
CA ASN A 113 7.04 20.84 16.54
C ASN A 113 6.03 21.79 15.88
N PRO A 114 4.82 21.98 16.43
CA PRO A 114 3.79 22.82 15.82
C PRO A 114 4.21 24.30 15.69
N LYS A 115 5.27 24.73 16.39
CA LYS A 115 5.83 26.08 16.26
C LYS A 115 6.77 26.27 15.05
N TYR A 116 7.16 25.18 14.38
CA TYR A 116 8.05 25.21 13.23
C TYR A 116 7.27 24.93 11.94
N ILE A 117 6.27 25.77 11.66
CA ILE A 117 5.62 25.81 10.35
C ILE A 117 6.49 26.72 9.48
N PRO A 118 7.14 26.23 8.41
CA PRO A 118 7.93 27.09 7.53
C PRO A 118 7.02 28.16 6.91
N LYS A 119 7.50 29.41 6.82
CA LYS A 119 6.75 30.63 6.44
C LYS A 119 6.03 30.61 5.08
N SER A 120 6.27 29.63 4.21
CA SER A 120 5.42 29.44 3.03
C SER A 120 4.12 28.80 3.47
N SER A 121 2.99 29.49 3.20
CA SER A 121 1.67 28.99 3.58
C SER A 121 1.47 27.59 2.99
N LEU A 122 0.72 26.75 3.69
CA LEU A 122 0.38 25.41 3.22
C LEU A 122 -0.25 25.45 1.81
N GLU A 123 -0.94 26.54 1.50
CA GLU A 123 -1.54 26.80 0.19
C GLU A 123 -0.47 26.98 -0.89
N GLN A 124 0.60 27.73 -0.64
CA GLN A 124 1.70 27.91 -1.60
C GLN A 124 2.42 26.59 -1.91
N LYS A 125 2.67 25.77 -0.89
CA LYS A 125 3.27 24.44 -1.08
C LYS A 125 2.34 23.49 -1.84
N TYR A 126 1.04 23.56 -1.55
CA TYR A 126 0.03 22.78 -2.26
C TYR A 126 -0.05 23.18 -3.73
N GLU A 127 -0.07 24.49 -4.04
CA GLU A 127 -0.04 25.00 -5.41
C GLU A 127 1.24 24.58 -6.16
N GLU A 128 2.40 24.63 -5.51
CA GLU A 128 3.67 24.18 -6.11
C GLU A 128 3.66 22.68 -6.42
N ILE A 129 3.11 21.86 -5.51
CA ILE A 129 2.97 20.41 -5.71
C ILE A 129 1.98 20.11 -6.83
N GLN A 130 0.86 20.83 -6.88
CA GLN A 130 -0.18 20.67 -7.89
C GLN A 130 0.36 20.99 -9.29
N LYS A 131 1.08 22.10 -9.44
CA LYS A 131 1.75 22.47 -10.71
C LYS A 131 2.76 21.41 -11.17
N LYS A 132 3.52 20.85 -10.24
CA LYS A 132 4.48 19.76 -10.54
C LYS A 132 3.77 18.46 -10.91
N ALA A 133 2.66 18.14 -10.27
CA ALA A 133 1.85 16.97 -10.57
C ALA A 133 1.20 17.06 -11.95
N GLU A 134 0.68 18.23 -12.32
CA GLU A 134 0.13 18.51 -13.65
C GLU A 134 1.22 18.40 -14.73
N SER A 135 2.38 19.03 -14.52
CA SER A 135 3.51 18.91 -15.45
C SER A 135 4.01 17.46 -15.57
N PHE A 136 4.05 16.71 -14.46
CA PHE A 136 4.38 15.30 -14.49
C PHE A 136 3.35 14.50 -15.28
N TRP A 137 2.05 14.72 -15.05
CA TRP A 137 0.98 14.07 -15.80
C TRP A 137 1.09 14.37 -17.28
N ASP A 138 1.41 15.62 -17.64
CA ASP A 138 1.57 16.06 -19.02
C ASP A 138 2.73 15.40 -19.76
N SER A 139 3.87 15.22 -19.09
CA SER A 139 4.99 14.46 -19.66
C SER A 139 4.71 12.95 -19.65
N TRP A 140 4.19 12.43 -18.54
CA TRP A 140 3.95 11.00 -18.37
C TRP A 140 2.91 10.46 -19.34
N HIS A 141 1.79 11.14 -19.57
CA HIS A 141 0.78 10.63 -20.51
C HIS A 141 1.29 10.65 -21.95
N LYS A 142 2.10 11.64 -22.34
CA LYS A 142 2.76 11.67 -23.65
C LYS A 142 3.75 10.51 -23.79
N ASP A 143 4.59 10.30 -22.77
CA ASP A 143 5.59 9.24 -22.78
C ASP A 143 4.96 7.83 -22.75
N VAL A 144 3.83 7.66 -22.06
CA VAL A 144 3.20 6.35 -21.82
C VAL A 144 2.17 5.97 -22.87
N LEU A 145 1.49 6.92 -23.53
CA LEU A 145 0.53 6.60 -24.60
C LEU A 145 1.20 5.87 -25.77
N HIS A 146 2.48 6.14 -26.05
CA HIS A 146 3.25 5.40 -27.06
C HIS A 146 3.55 3.94 -26.67
N LEU A 147 3.54 3.62 -25.38
CA LEU A 147 3.84 2.27 -24.87
C LEU A 147 2.62 1.34 -24.84
N TRP A 148 1.40 1.88 -25.00
CA TRP A 148 0.17 1.06 -25.01
C TRP A 148 -0.09 0.34 -26.35
N GLY A 149 0.73 0.60 -27.37
CA GLY A 149 0.73 -0.09 -28.66
C GLY A 149 1.71 -1.27 -28.77
N ARG A 150 1.70 -2.23 -27.83
CA ARG A 150 2.09 -3.66 -28.02
C ARG A 150 2.18 -4.36 -26.66
N ARG A 151 1.28 -5.32 -26.40
CA ARG A 151 1.42 -6.24 -25.26
C ARG A 151 1.96 -7.58 -25.76
N SER A 152 3.21 -7.90 -25.43
CA SER A 152 3.70 -9.28 -25.40
C SER A 152 3.66 -9.75 -23.94
N LYS A 153 2.50 -10.23 -23.49
CA LYS A 153 2.44 -11.03 -22.27
C LYS A 153 3.02 -12.41 -22.61
N TRP A 154 3.87 -12.95 -21.73
CA TRP A 154 4.49 -14.30 -21.76
C TRP A 154 5.94 -14.46 -22.19
N ASN A 155 6.79 -13.43 -22.14
CA ASN A 155 8.25 -13.65 -22.20
C ASN A 155 9.01 -12.61 -21.37
N VAL A 156 9.32 -12.91 -20.11
CA VAL A 156 10.30 -12.12 -19.35
C VAL A 156 11.33 -13.06 -18.72
N VAL A 157 12.43 -13.25 -19.43
CA VAL A 157 13.67 -13.79 -18.88
C VAL A 157 14.09 -12.89 -17.70
N HIS A 158 14.18 -13.44 -16.51
CA HIS A 158 14.64 -12.69 -15.33
C HIS A 158 16.15 -12.50 -15.40
N LYS A 159 16.63 -11.27 -15.18
CA LYS A 159 18.07 -10.99 -15.11
C LYS A 159 18.63 -11.55 -13.80
N ASN A 160 19.77 -12.23 -13.89
CA ASN A 160 20.52 -12.68 -12.72
C ASN A 160 20.92 -11.50 -11.83
N ILE A 161 20.94 -11.73 -10.52
CA ILE A 161 21.36 -10.79 -9.48
C ILE A 161 22.82 -10.40 -9.70
N LYS A 162 23.16 -9.13 -9.53
CA LYS A 162 24.52 -8.59 -9.72
C LYS A 162 25.13 -8.11 -8.41
N ILE A 163 26.46 -8.06 -8.39
CA ILE A 163 27.23 -7.42 -7.32
C ILE A 163 26.79 -5.95 -7.23
N GLY A 164 26.48 -5.49 -6.03
CA GLY A 164 25.96 -4.14 -5.76
C GLY A 164 24.43 -4.05 -5.66
N ASP A 165 23.68 -5.11 -6.00
CA ASP A 165 22.23 -5.11 -5.85
C ASP A 165 21.83 -5.17 -4.36
N LEU A 166 20.82 -4.37 -4.00
CA LEU A 166 20.25 -4.36 -2.65
C LEU A 166 19.25 -5.52 -2.50
N VAL A 167 19.49 -6.41 -1.55
CA VAL A 167 18.68 -7.62 -1.34
C VAL A 167 18.12 -7.67 0.08
N LEU A 168 16.96 -8.33 0.22
CA LEU A 168 16.38 -8.64 1.52
C LEU A 168 16.98 -9.95 2.04
N VAL A 169 17.64 -9.89 3.21
CA VAL A 169 18.23 -11.08 3.82
C VAL A 169 17.15 -11.83 4.61
N LYS A 170 16.82 -13.05 4.18
CA LYS A 170 15.87 -13.93 4.87
C LYS A 170 16.63 -14.81 5.87
N GLY A 171 16.25 -14.81 7.15
CA GLY A 171 16.75 -15.76 8.15
C GLY A 171 17.51 -15.18 9.35
N LEU A 172 17.85 -13.89 9.34
CA LEU A 172 18.40 -13.24 10.54
C LEU A 172 17.26 -12.98 11.53
N GLN A 173 17.33 -13.59 12.71
CA GLN A 173 16.44 -13.32 13.86
C GLN A 173 16.64 -11.87 14.32
N THR A 174 15.96 -10.95 13.63
CA THR A 174 16.00 -9.51 13.91
C THR A 174 14.65 -9.09 14.45
N LYS A 175 14.66 -8.19 15.45
CA LYS A 175 13.44 -7.61 16.01
C LYS A 175 12.59 -7.04 14.86
N MET A 176 11.27 -7.22 14.93
CA MET A 176 10.27 -6.89 13.89
C MET A 176 10.39 -5.48 13.26
N GLN A 177 11.11 -4.56 13.92
CA GLN A 177 11.36 -3.18 13.47
C GLN A 177 12.64 -3.01 12.62
N ARG A 178 13.42 -4.06 12.36
CA ARG A 178 14.62 -4.02 11.50
C ARG A 178 14.53 -5.13 10.47
N ARG A 179 14.34 -4.76 9.20
CA ARG A 179 14.50 -5.68 8.07
C ARG A 179 15.97 -5.64 7.65
N PRO A 180 16.72 -6.75 7.74
CA PRO A 180 18.12 -6.75 7.35
C PRO A 180 18.21 -6.64 5.82
N LEU A 181 18.69 -5.49 5.38
CA LEU A 181 19.07 -5.24 3.99
C LEU A 181 20.55 -5.61 3.84
N GLY A 182 20.86 -6.32 2.76
CA GLY A 182 22.23 -6.65 2.37
C GLY A 182 22.54 -6.06 1.00
N VAL A 183 23.82 -5.88 0.72
CA VAL A 183 24.33 -5.62 -0.63
C VAL A 183 25.01 -6.89 -1.10
N VAL A 184 24.76 -7.31 -2.32
CA VAL A 184 25.43 -8.48 -2.89
C VAL A 184 26.90 -8.15 -3.10
N GLU A 185 27.78 -8.71 -2.29
CA GLU A 185 29.23 -8.53 -2.43
C GLU A 185 29.84 -9.51 -3.45
N GLN A 186 29.25 -10.70 -3.57
CA GLN A 186 29.66 -11.72 -4.54
C GLN A 186 28.43 -12.50 -5.02
N ALA A 187 28.36 -12.76 -6.34
CA ALA A 187 27.34 -13.61 -6.95
C ALA A 187 28.05 -14.76 -7.69
N LYS A 188 27.71 -16.01 -7.34
CA LYS A 188 28.14 -17.19 -8.08
C LYS A 188 27.01 -17.62 -9.00
N THR A 189 27.31 -17.80 -10.28
CA THR A 189 26.36 -18.38 -11.25
C THR A 189 26.56 -19.89 -11.23
N ASN A 190 25.50 -20.66 -11.03
CA ASN A 190 25.57 -22.11 -11.20
C ASN A 190 25.65 -22.41 -12.70
N GLN A 191 26.64 -23.22 -13.10
CA GLN A 191 26.72 -23.81 -14.44
C GLN A 191 25.79 -25.02 -14.54
N ASP A 192 24.48 -24.80 -14.43
CA ASP A 192 23.50 -25.86 -14.73
C ASP A 192 22.66 -25.43 -15.93
N GLU A 193 23.20 -25.67 -17.12
CA GLU A 193 22.42 -25.79 -18.35
C GLU A 193 21.67 -27.13 -18.33
N ASN A 194 20.59 -27.22 -17.53
CA ASN A 194 19.42 -28.04 -17.87
C ASN A 194 18.32 -27.89 -16.81
N SER A 195 17.26 -27.17 -17.19
CA SER A 195 16.01 -27.17 -16.45
C SER A 195 15.25 -28.49 -16.70
N HIS A 196 15.25 -29.37 -15.71
CA HIS A 196 14.12 -30.27 -15.44
C HIS A 196 13.55 -29.89 -14.09
N SER A 197 12.40 -29.21 -14.11
CA SER A 197 11.58 -29.02 -12.91
C SER A 197 10.75 -30.29 -12.71
N THR A 198 11.24 -31.22 -11.90
CA THR A 198 10.38 -32.19 -11.23
C THR A 198 9.82 -31.53 -9.97
N HIS A 199 8.53 -31.23 -10.02
CA HIS A 199 7.71 -31.10 -8.82
C HIS A 199 7.58 -32.49 -8.22
N ASP A 200 7.97 -32.66 -6.96
CA ASP A 200 7.44 -33.71 -6.10
C ASP A 200 7.26 -33.11 -4.69
N ASP A 201 5.98 -33.08 -4.29
CA ASP A 201 5.31 -32.95 -2.98
C ASP A 201 5.83 -31.99 -1.88
#